data_AF-A0A963HT70-F1
#
_entry.id   AF-A0A963HT70-F1
#
_cell.length_a   1.000
_cell.length_b   1.000
_cell.length_c   1.000
_cell.angle_alpha   90.00
_cell.angle_beta   90.00
_cell.angle_gamma   90.00
#
_symmetry.space_group_name_H-M   'P 1'
#
loop_
_entity.id
_entity.type
_entity.pdbx_description
1 polymer ?
#
loop_
_entity_poly.entity_id
_entity_poly.type
_entity_poly.pdbx_seq_one_letter_code
_entity_poly.pdbx_strand_id
1 'polypeptide(L)'
;MAAEATLGPKGPPLHYPVDSVSVSVRHSPGPALGAQTRELVLTGAGSAKLTRGDAAVSFDYAAADLVGVLNGLYGLNYFDLPADLVRRYSVFLKDDGSVGTSQLRLLDRASTEVCVRMASYEKCVRYADDEPAALAALVRQLDAEADQRVLAATPK
;
A
#
# COMPACT_ATOMS: atom_id res chain seq x y z
N MET A 1 -26.98 -15.89 -16.79
CA MET A 1 -25.59 -16.19 -16.42
C MET A 1 -24.71 -15.59 -17.50
N ALA A 2 -23.91 -14.56 -17.17
CA ALA A 2 -23.02 -13.94 -18.14
C ALA A 2 -21.81 -14.87 -18.32
N ALA A 3 -21.44 -15.17 -19.57
CA ALA A 3 -20.22 -15.90 -19.87
C ALA A 3 -19.03 -15.05 -19.43
N GLU A 4 -18.16 -15.60 -18.59
CA GLU A 4 -16.94 -14.94 -18.14
C GLU A 4 -16.07 -14.55 -19.34
N ALA A 5 -15.59 -13.30 -19.33
CA ALA A 5 -14.62 -12.87 -20.30
C ALA A 5 -13.34 -13.70 -20.12
N THR A 6 -12.67 -14.04 -21.21
CA THR A 6 -11.33 -14.67 -21.22
C THR A 6 -10.45 -13.90 -22.19
N LEU A 7 -9.23 -13.52 -21.79
CA LEU A 7 -8.24 -12.87 -22.67
C LEU A 7 -7.57 -13.85 -23.66
N GLY A 8 -8.08 -15.08 -23.79
CA GLY A 8 -7.50 -16.14 -24.59
C GLY A 8 -6.39 -16.94 -23.89
N PRO A 9 -5.91 -18.05 -24.48
CA PRO A 9 -5.02 -19.02 -23.84
C PRO A 9 -3.59 -18.53 -23.54
N LYS A 10 -3.22 -17.33 -24.00
CA LYS A 10 -1.93 -16.68 -23.70
C LYS A 10 -2.08 -15.38 -22.91
N GLY A 11 -3.30 -14.98 -22.57
CA GLY A 11 -3.55 -13.83 -21.71
C GLY A 11 -3.29 -14.19 -20.24
N PRO A 12 -2.95 -13.21 -19.38
CA PRO A 12 -2.96 -13.44 -17.94
C PRO A 12 -4.35 -13.91 -17.49
N PRO A 13 -4.44 -14.75 -16.45
CA PRO A 13 -5.73 -15.16 -15.89
C PRO A 13 -6.56 -13.93 -15.53
N LEU A 14 -7.83 -13.90 -15.94
CA LEU A 14 -8.77 -12.88 -15.47
C LEU A 14 -9.27 -13.16 -14.05
N HIS A 15 -9.04 -14.38 -13.58
CA HIS A 15 -9.39 -14.84 -12.24
C HIS A 15 -8.14 -15.39 -11.58
N TYR A 16 -7.79 -14.81 -10.44
CA TYR A 16 -6.73 -15.31 -9.57
C TYR A 16 -7.38 -15.94 -8.34
N PRO A 17 -6.92 -17.12 -7.89
CA PRO A 17 -7.40 -17.67 -6.63
C PRO A 17 -6.98 -16.74 -5.48
N VAL A 18 -7.86 -16.53 -4.51
CA VAL A 18 -7.65 -15.52 -3.46
C VAL A 18 -6.37 -15.80 -2.65
N ASP A 19 -6.04 -17.06 -2.43
CA ASP A 19 -4.83 -17.51 -1.73
C ASP A 19 -3.51 -17.10 -2.42
N SER A 20 -3.56 -16.75 -3.71
CA SER A 20 -2.44 -16.22 -4.49
C SER A 20 -2.31 -14.70 -4.45
N VAL A 21 -3.22 -14.02 -3.74
CA VAL A 21 -3.27 -12.56 -3.61
C VAL A 21 -2.64 -12.13 -2.30
N SER A 22 -1.81 -11.09 -2.35
CA SER A 22 -1.35 -10.39 -1.16
C SER A 22 -1.40 -8.88 -1.34
N VAL A 23 -1.62 -8.18 -0.23
CA VAL A 23 -1.54 -6.73 -0.14
C VAL A 23 -0.49 -6.40 0.91
N SER A 24 0.50 -5.58 0.55
CA SER A 24 1.48 -5.08 1.50
C SER A 24 1.43 -3.57 1.63
N VAL A 25 1.65 -3.08 2.84
CA VAL A 25 1.77 -1.66 3.16
C VAL A 25 3.09 -1.45 3.88
N ARG A 26 3.99 -0.68 3.28
CA ARG A 26 5.32 -0.40 3.83
C ARG A 26 5.48 1.09 4.10
N HIS A 27 5.76 1.43 5.35
CA HIS A 27 6.10 2.78 5.78
C HIS A 27 7.61 2.90 5.90
N SER A 28 8.17 3.84 5.15
CA SER A 28 9.58 4.22 5.21
C SER A 28 9.69 5.59 5.88
N PRO A 29 10.31 5.71 7.07
CA PRO A 29 10.23 6.93 7.88
C PRO A 29 11.16 8.08 7.43
N GLY A 30 11.90 7.93 6.32
CA GLY A 30 12.95 8.89 5.93
C GLY A 30 14.18 8.84 6.88
N PRO A 31 15.03 9.87 6.91
CA PRO A 31 16.32 9.87 7.61
C PRO A 31 16.20 10.19 9.12
N ALA A 32 15.05 9.94 9.74
CA ALA A 32 14.84 10.20 11.15
C ALA A 32 15.62 9.19 12.04
N LEU A 33 16.43 9.71 12.96
CA LEU A 33 17.25 8.88 13.86
C LEU A 33 16.36 7.98 14.74
N GLY A 34 16.62 6.67 14.71
CA GLY A 34 15.85 5.68 15.47
C GLY A 34 14.49 5.30 14.86
N ALA A 35 14.11 5.87 13.71
CA ALA A 35 12.88 5.49 13.04
C ALA A 35 13.05 4.15 12.31
N GLN A 36 12.04 3.28 12.43
CA GLN A 36 12.08 1.93 11.86
C GLN A 36 11.07 1.79 10.72
N THR A 37 11.42 0.95 9.74
CA THR A 37 10.46 0.53 8.72
C THR A 37 9.34 -0.27 9.39
N ARG A 38 8.10 0.02 9.01
CA ARG A 38 6.92 -0.77 9.39
C ARG A 38 6.33 -1.37 8.13
N GLU A 39 6.08 -2.67 8.13
CA GLU A 39 5.52 -3.38 6.99
C GLU A 39 4.37 -4.28 7.45
N LEU A 40 3.19 -4.08 6.89
CA LEU A 40 2.05 -4.96 7.03
C LEU A 40 1.90 -5.77 5.74
N VAL A 41 1.79 -7.09 5.85
CA VAL A 41 1.51 -7.99 4.73
C VAL A 41 0.24 -8.77 5.04
N LEU A 42 -0.77 -8.62 4.20
CA LEU A 42 -2.04 -9.34 4.24
C LEU A 42 -2.02 -10.40 3.14
N THR A 43 -2.32 -11.66 3.46
CA THR A 43 -2.30 -12.77 2.51
C THR A 43 -3.70 -13.37 2.37
N GLY A 44 -4.10 -13.73 1.15
CA GLY A 44 -5.39 -14.37 0.92
C GLY A 44 -5.46 -15.82 1.43
N ALA A 45 -4.34 -16.36 1.91
CA ALA A 45 -4.27 -17.61 2.65
C ALA A 45 -4.85 -17.51 4.08
N GLY A 46 -5.37 -16.35 4.48
CA GLY A 46 -6.04 -16.18 5.78
C GLY A 46 -5.13 -15.68 6.90
N SER A 47 -3.96 -15.13 6.57
CA SER A 47 -2.98 -14.67 7.55
C SER A 47 -2.44 -13.29 7.22
N ALA A 48 -2.00 -12.58 8.25
CA ALA A 48 -1.28 -11.33 8.12
C ALA A 48 -0.02 -11.32 8.98
N LYS A 49 0.93 -10.50 8.58
CA LYS A 49 2.20 -10.29 9.27
C LYS A 49 2.46 -8.80 9.40
N LEU A 50 2.67 -8.34 10.63
CA LEU A 50 3.14 -6.98 10.91
C LEU A 50 4.59 -7.03 11.36
N THR A 51 5.45 -6.34 10.63
CA THR A 51 6.89 -6.18 10.90
C THR A 51 7.17 -4.73 11.31
N ARG A 52 7.94 -4.52 12.38
CA ARG A 52 8.45 -3.21 12.84
C ARG A 52 9.92 -3.38 13.21
N GLY A 53 10.81 -2.87 12.37
CA GLY A 53 12.24 -3.17 12.50
C GLY A 53 12.48 -4.68 12.47
N ASP A 54 13.12 -5.22 13.51
CA ASP A 54 13.40 -6.65 13.65
C ASP A 54 12.25 -7.46 14.27
N ALA A 55 11.24 -6.79 14.83
CA ALA A 55 10.09 -7.46 15.43
C ALA A 55 9.06 -7.81 14.36
N ALA A 56 8.58 -9.05 14.37
CA ALA A 56 7.50 -9.49 13.50
C ALA A 56 6.45 -10.29 14.27
N VAL A 57 5.18 -9.96 14.06
CA VAL A 57 4.03 -10.65 14.66
C VAL A 57 3.09 -11.09 13.56
N SER A 58 2.72 -12.37 13.56
CA SER A 58 1.70 -12.92 12.68
C SER A 58 0.37 -13.03 13.40
N PHE A 59 -0.73 -12.82 12.69
CA PHE A 59 -2.09 -12.93 13.22
C PHE A 59 -3.05 -13.38 12.12
N ASP A 60 -4.21 -13.91 12.52
CA ASP A 60 -5.24 -14.34 11.60
C ASP A 60 -5.91 -13.13 10.92
N TYR A 61 -6.09 -13.24 9.61
CA TYR A 61 -6.73 -12.21 8.80
C TYR A 61 -7.59 -12.86 7.73
N ALA A 62 -8.91 -12.81 7.87
CA ALA A 62 -9.79 -13.61 7.04
C ALA A 62 -9.67 -13.22 5.56
N ALA A 63 -9.77 -14.19 4.66
CA ALA A 63 -9.77 -13.92 3.22
C ALA A 63 -10.89 -12.94 2.82
N ALA A 64 -12.03 -12.97 3.51
CA ALA A 64 -13.13 -12.02 3.31
C ALA A 64 -12.73 -10.57 3.66
N ASP A 65 -11.94 -10.38 4.71
CA ASP A 65 -11.41 -9.06 5.10
C ASP A 65 -10.46 -8.53 4.01
N LEU A 66 -9.58 -9.40 3.49
CA LEU A 66 -8.69 -9.05 2.37
C LEU A 66 -9.47 -8.64 1.11
N VAL A 67 -10.55 -9.34 0.79
CA VAL A 67 -11.45 -8.97 -0.32
C VAL A 67 -12.05 -7.57 -0.08
N GLY A 68 -12.40 -7.24 1.16
CA GLY A 68 -12.80 -5.89 1.56
C GLY A 68 -11.74 -4.84 1.23
N VAL A 69 -10.47 -5.12 1.55
CA VAL A 69 -9.33 -4.23 1.22
C VAL A 69 -9.18 -4.05 -0.29
N LEU A 70 -9.23 -5.16 -1.06
CA LEU A 70 -9.12 -5.12 -2.52
C LEU A 70 -10.27 -4.33 -3.16
N ASN A 71 -11.49 -4.47 -2.65
CA ASN A 71 -12.63 -3.68 -3.10
C ASN A 71 -12.45 -2.20 -2.77
N GLY A 72 -11.89 -1.87 -1.60
CA GLY A 72 -11.50 -0.51 -1.24
C GLY A 72 -10.50 0.09 -2.24
N LEU A 73 -9.43 -0.64 -2.55
CA LEU A 73 -8.44 -0.23 -3.56
C LEU A 73 -9.05 -0.08 -4.96
N TYR A 74 -9.93 -1.00 -5.36
CA TYR A 74 -10.67 -0.91 -6.61
C TYR A 74 -11.53 0.36 -6.69
N GLY A 75 -12.27 0.68 -5.62
CA GLY A 75 -13.08 1.90 -5.53
C GLY A 75 -12.27 3.20 -5.63
N LEU A 76 -10.96 3.15 -5.38
CA LEU A 76 -10.03 4.28 -5.51
C LEU A 76 -9.36 4.35 -6.90
N ASN A 77 -9.73 3.47 -7.84
CA ASN A 77 -9.02 3.28 -9.11
C ASN A 77 -7.51 3.04 -8.89
N TYR A 78 -7.16 2.32 -7.82
CA TYR A 78 -5.77 2.11 -7.40
C TYR A 78 -4.87 1.59 -8.53
N PHE A 79 -5.39 0.67 -9.34
CA PHE A 79 -4.63 0.06 -10.42
C PHE A 79 -4.27 1.04 -11.55
N ASP A 80 -5.01 2.14 -11.68
CA ASP A 80 -4.77 3.22 -12.65
C ASP A 80 -3.87 4.33 -12.09
N LEU A 81 -3.59 4.34 -10.78
CA LEU A 81 -2.72 5.34 -10.18
C LEU A 81 -1.28 5.23 -10.71
N PRO A 82 -0.56 6.36 -10.90
CA PRO A 82 0.88 6.35 -11.10
C PRO A 82 1.60 5.56 -10.01
N ALA A 83 2.70 4.88 -10.37
CA ALA A 83 3.47 4.09 -9.41
C ALA A 83 4.16 4.95 -8.33
N ASP A 84 4.48 6.21 -8.64
CA ASP A 84 5.11 7.14 -7.72
C ASP A 84 4.34 8.46 -7.71
N LEU A 85 3.62 8.70 -6.61
CA LEU A 85 2.85 9.92 -6.34
C LEU A 85 3.64 10.91 -5.47
N VAL A 86 4.89 10.59 -5.12
CA VAL A 86 5.72 11.47 -4.31
C VAL A 86 6.11 12.71 -5.12
N ARG A 87 5.70 13.90 -4.66
CA ARG A 87 6.07 15.18 -5.27
C ARG A 87 7.59 15.35 -5.28
N ARG A 88 8.16 15.44 -6.48
CA ARG A 88 9.61 15.62 -6.72
C ARG A 88 10.04 17.07 -6.90
N TYR A 89 9.08 17.96 -7.15
CA TYR A 89 9.34 19.37 -7.41
C TYR A 89 8.36 20.23 -6.62
N SER A 90 8.83 21.36 -6.10
CA SER A 90 7.98 22.46 -5.67
C SER A 90 8.02 23.57 -6.72
N VAL A 91 6.90 24.25 -6.89
CA VAL A 91 6.76 25.43 -7.75
C VAL A 91 6.49 26.62 -6.84
N PHE A 92 7.25 27.71 -7.02
CA PHE A 92 7.10 28.92 -6.22
C PHE A 92 7.18 30.17 -7.09
N LEU A 93 6.48 31.22 -6.69
CA LEU A 93 6.56 32.52 -7.35
C LEU A 93 7.76 33.30 -6.77
N LYS A 94 8.56 33.91 -7.65
CA LYS A 94 9.66 34.79 -7.27
C LYS A 94 9.20 36.24 -7.27
N ASP A 95 9.95 37.09 -6.57
CA ASP A 95 9.67 38.52 -6.45
C ASP A 95 9.77 39.28 -7.79
N ASP A 96 10.49 38.72 -8.77
CA ASP A 96 10.57 39.24 -10.15
C ASP A 96 9.35 38.88 -11.02
N GLY A 97 8.33 38.25 -10.43
CA GLY A 97 7.12 37.80 -11.12
C GLY A 97 7.29 36.51 -11.92
N SER A 98 8.48 35.88 -11.87
CA SER A 98 8.73 34.60 -12.55
C SER A 98 8.42 33.40 -11.66
N VAL A 99 8.24 32.23 -12.29
CA VAL A 99 8.01 30.96 -11.60
C VAL A 99 9.32 30.20 -11.48
N GLY A 100 9.67 29.82 -10.25
CA GLY A 100 10.79 28.93 -9.94
C GLY A 100 10.32 27.51 -9.67
N THR A 101 11.19 26.54 -9.99
CA THR A 101 11.03 25.14 -9.57
C THR A 101 12.21 24.71 -8.71
N SER A 102 11.97 24.00 -7.62
CA SER A 102 13.02 23.38 -6.81
C SER A 102 12.82 21.86 -6.75
N GLN A 103 13.91 21.09 -6.86
CA GLN A 103 13.87 19.64 -6.63
C GLN A 103 13.77 19.35 -5.14
N LEU A 104 12.77 18.55 -4.77
CA LEU A 104 12.63 18.01 -3.43
C LEU A 104 13.52 16.77 -3.30
N ARG A 105 14.37 16.72 -2.26
CA ARG A 105 15.21 15.55 -1.99
C ARG A 105 14.34 14.37 -1.53
N LEU A 106 14.19 13.38 -2.41
CA LEU A 106 13.35 12.20 -2.20
C LEU A 106 13.82 11.29 -1.06
N LEU A 107 15.13 11.19 -0.83
CA LEU A 107 15.73 10.35 0.21
C LEU A 107 15.41 10.84 1.63
N ASP A 108 15.01 12.11 1.76
CA ASP A 108 14.78 12.75 3.05
C ASP A 108 13.30 12.68 3.51
N ARG A 109 12.43 12.05 2.71
CA ARG A 109 10.98 12.10 2.93
C ARG A 109 10.39 10.78 3.40
N ALA A 110 9.60 10.83 4.46
CA ALA A 110 8.76 9.72 4.87
C ALA A 110 7.77 9.38 3.75
N SER A 111 7.60 8.10 3.45
CA SER A 111 6.71 7.62 2.40
C SER A 111 6.04 6.31 2.79
N THR A 112 4.90 6.07 2.16
CA THR A 112 4.17 4.81 2.23
C THR A 112 4.09 4.21 0.85
N GLU A 113 4.35 2.92 0.76
CA GLU A 113 4.18 2.12 -0.45
C GLU A 113 3.14 1.05 -0.19
N VAL A 114 2.09 1.04 -1.02
CA VAL A 114 1.09 -0.02 -1.03
C VAL A 114 1.40 -0.88 -2.25
N CYS A 115 1.42 -2.20 -2.10
CA CYS A 115 1.56 -3.12 -3.21
C CYS A 115 0.44 -4.15 -3.20
N VAL A 116 -0.12 -4.45 -4.37
CA VAL A 116 -1.02 -5.57 -4.60
C VAL A 116 -0.28 -6.56 -5.50
N ARG A 117 -0.10 -7.79 -5.01
CA ARG A 117 0.55 -8.87 -5.75
C ARG A 117 -0.46 -9.98 -6.01
N MET A 118 -0.49 -10.47 -7.24
CA MET A 118 -1.37 -11.53 -7.73
C MET A 118 -0.57 -12.42 -8.65
N ALA A 119 -0.16 -13.62 -8.22
CA ALA A 119 0.63 -14.58 -9.00
C ALA A 119 1.77 -13.97 -9.87
N SER A 120 1.49 -13.56 -11.12
CA SER A 120 2.43 -12.97 -12.09
C SER A 120 2.36 -11.44 -12.24
N TYR A 121 1.48 -10.77 -11.50
CA TYR A 121 1.26 -9.33 -11.55
C TYR A 121 1.55 -8.68 -10.20
N GLU A 122 2.17 -7.52 -10.24
CA GLU A 122 2.39 -6.67 -9.08
C GLU A 122 2.14 -5.21 -9.46
N LYS A 123 1.40 -4.52 -8.60
CA LYS A 123 1.19 -3.07 -8.68
C LYS A 123 1.53 -2.44 -7.35
N CYS A 124 2.58 -1.63 -7.35
CA CYS A 124 2.95 -0.78 -6.23
C CYS A 124 2.64 0.69 -6.52
N VAL A 125 2.09 1.38 -5.53
CA VAL A 125 1.87 2.83 -5.52
C VAL A 125 2.53 3.39 -4.28
N ARG A 126 3.53 4.23 -4.50
CA ARG A 126 4.24 4.95 -3.44
C ARG A 126 3.73 6.38 -3.34
N TYR A 127 3.53 6.85 -2.12
CA TYR A 127 3.03 8.17 -1.84
C TYR A 127 3.63 8.76 -0.56
N ALA A 128 3.46 10.07 -0.32
CA ALA A 128 3.98 10.79 0.84
C ALA A 128 3.01 11.89 1.27
N ASP A 129 3.20 12.43 2.47
CA ASP A 129 2.36 13.49 3.06
C ASP A 129 0.86 13.16 3.14
N ASP A 130 0.51 11.88 3.27
CA ASP A 130 -0.88 11.42 3.28
C ASP A 130 -1.67 11.75 1.99
N GLU A 131 -0.99 12.00 0.87
CA GLU A 131 -1.63 12.22 -0.45
C GLU A 131 -1.38 11.03 -1.37
N PRO A 132 -2.40 10.42 -2.02
CA PRO A 132 -3.79 10.89 -2.07
C PRO A 132 -4.55 10.52 -0.79
N ALA A 133 -5.31 11.47 -0.26
CA ALA A 133 -6.00 11.37 1.03
C ALA A 133 -6.83 10.10 1.22
N ALA A 134 -7.48 9.61 0.16
CA ALA A 134 -8.32 8.41 0.22
C ALA A 134 -7.50 7.12 0.36
N LEU A 135 -6.38 6.99 -0.35
CA LEU A 135 -5.46 5.86 -0.19
C LEU A 135 -4.81 5.91 1.20
N ALA A 136 -4.41 7.10 1.65
CA ALA A 136 -3.85 7.28 2.98
C ALA A 136 -4.87 6.96 4.10
N ALA A 137 -6.15 7.27 3.90
CA ALA A 137 -7.21 6.91 4.85
C ALA A 137 -7.39 5.39 4.94
N LEU A 138 -7.40 4.67 3.82
CA LEU A 138 -7.46 3.22 3.79
C LEU A 138 -6.26 2.60 4.54
N VAL A 139 -5.04 3.08 4.26
CA VAL A 139 -3.84 2.62 4.97
C VAL A 139 -3.93 2.84 6.47
N ARG A 140 -4.36 4.03 6.93
CA ARG A 140 -4.54 4.29 8.36
C ARG A 140 -5.55 3.36 9.02
N GLN A 141 -6.62 2.99 8.32
CA GLN A 141 -7.59 2.01 8.80
C GLN A 141 -6.95 0.62 8.95
N LEU A 142 -6.19 0.16 7.94
CA LEU A 142 -5.46 -1.12 7.99
C LEU A 142 -4.45 -1.15 9.13
N ASP A 143 -3.75 -0.04 9.36
CA ASP A 143 -2.77 0.08 10.43
C ASP A 143 -3.42 -0.02 11.81
N ALA A 144 -4.51 0.72 12.01
CA ALA A 144 -5.27 0.68 13.25
C ALA A 144 -5.84 -0.72 13.53
N GLU A 145 -6.35 -1.38 12.49
CA GLU A 145 -6.86 -2.75 12.58
C GLU A 145 -5.75 -3.76 12.92
N ALA A 146 -4.62 -3.71 12.22
CA ALA A 146 -3.48 -4.58 12.47
C ALA A 146 -2.96 -4.43 13.91
N ASP A 147 -2.88 -3.19 14.40
CA ASP A 147 -2.44 -2.90 15.76
C ASP A 147 -3.42 -3.49 16.80
N GLN A 148 -4.74 -3.39 16.57
CA GLN A 148 -5.74 -4.03 17.42
C GLN A 148 -5.62 -5.56 17.42
N ARG A 149 -5.42 -6.17 16.25
CA ARG A 149 -5.28 -7.64 16.13
C ARG A 149 -4.01 -8.16 16.81
N VAL A 150 -2.89 -7.43 16.71
CA VAL A 150 -1.64 -7.78 17.41
C VAL A 150 -1.79 -7.68 18.92
N LEU A 151 -2.48 -6.65 19.43
CA LEU A 151 -2.79 -6.53 20.85
C LEU A 151 -3.65 -7.69 21.37
N ALA A 152 -4.60 -8.18 20.55
CA ALA A 152 -5.42 -9.34 20.89
C ALA A 152 -4.64 -10.67 20.81
N ALA A 153 -3.63 -10.79 19.95
CA ALA A 153 -2.83 -11.99 19.76
C ALA A 153 -1.72 -12.17 20.81
N THR A 154 -1.37 -11.13 21.57
CA THR A 154 -0.32 -11.19 22.60
C THR A 154 -0.96 -11.53 23.95
N PRO A 155 -0.71 -12.72 24.55
CA PRO A 155 -1.23 -13.05 25.86
C PRO A 155 -0.64 -12.11 26.93
N LYS A 156 -1.49 -11.66 27.87
CA LYS A 156 -1.11 -10.85 29.04
C LYS A 156 -0.24 -11.61 30.02
#